data_AF-A0A6C0F1C8-F1
#
_entry.id   AF-A0A6C0F1C8-F1
#
_cell.length_a   1.000
_cell.length_b   1.000
_cell.length_c   1.000
_cell.angle_alpha   90.00
_cell.angle_beta   90.00
_cell.angle_gamma   90.00
#
_symmetry.space_group_name_H-M   'P 1'
#
loop_
_entity.id
_entity.type
_entity.pdbx_description
1 polymer ?
#
loop_
_entity_poly.entity_id
_entity_poly.type
_entity_poly.pdbx_seq_one_letter_code
_entity_poly.pdbx_strand_id
1 'polypeptide(L)'
;MPTMLELFSNLCMPSKLYMIIGIILLAISYYYDIKTNDEEKICLGNVKCAIKNKPAYYAFNVLFILIWALLLNMLCRYGWIKTAWVIFIFPYVLMLIAFIIIARMVVGIAKTQNGVK
;
A
#
# COMPACT_ATOMS: atom_id res chain seq x y z
N MET A 1 24.02 21.45 -9.89
CA MET A 1 23.47 20.36 -9.07
C MET A 1 21.98 20.60 -8.96
N PRO A 2 21.11 19.85 -9.66
CA PRO A 2 19.67 20.11 -9.57
C PRO A 2 19.20 19.81 -8.16
N THR A 3 18.41 20.72 -7.61
CA THR A 3 17.82 20.59 -6.28
C THR A 3 16.77 19.48 -6.29
N MET A 4 16.54 18.82 -5.14
CA MET A 4 15.55 17.73 -5.00
C MET A 4 14.16 18.12 -5.56
N LEU A 5 13.83 19.41 -5.53
CA LEU A 5 12.58 19.99 -6.03
C LEU A 5 12.43 19.93 -7.56
N GLU A 6 13.52 20.05 -8.32
CA GLU A 6 13.51 19.94 -9.79
C GLU A 6 13.41 18.49 -10.27
N LEU A 7 13.85 17.54 -9.44
CA LEU A 7 13.66 16.11 -9.69
C LEU A 7 12.16 15.79 -9.70
N PHE A 8 11.40 16.26 -8.70
CA PHE A 8 9.94 16.09 -8.60
C PHE A 8 9.14 16.77 -9.72
N SER A 9 9.70 17.80 -10.34
CA SER A 9 9.07 18.51 -11.47
C SER A 9 9.14 17.70 -12.76
N ASN A 10 10.22 16.94 -12.96
CA ASN A 10 10.44 16.10 -14.14
C ASN A 10 9.94 14.66 -13.97
N LEU A 11 9.35 14.31 -12.82
CA LEU A 11 8.73 13.01 -12.62
C LEU A 11 7.41 12.92 -13.40
N CYS A 12 7.25 11.83 -14.13
CA CYS A 12 6.00 11.52 -14.81
C CYS A 12 4.80 11.48 -13.85
N MET A 13 3.64 11.93 -14.35
CA MET A 13 2.38 11.98 -13.61
C MET A 13 2.04 10.69 -12.82
N PRO A 14 2.13 9.46 -13.37
CA PRO A 14 1.85 8.24 -12.62
C PRO A 14 2.82 7.97 -11.46
N SER A 15 4.10 8.30 -11.59
CA SER A 15 5.10 8.09 -10.53
C SER A 15 4.88 9.08 -9.37
N LYS A 16 4.60 10.35 -9.70
CA LYS A 16 4.33 11.39 -8.71
C LYS A 16 3.07 11.10 -7.89
N LEU A 17 1.99 10.66 -8.54
CA LEU A 17 0.75 10.27 -7.88
C LEU A 17 0.94 9.08 -6.94
N TYR A 18 1.64 8.05 -7.39
CA TYR A 18 1.92 6.86 -6.58
C TYR A 18 2.68 7.21 -5.30
N MET A 19 3.71 8.04 -5.41
CA MET A 19 4.53 8.42 -4.26
C MET A 19 3.76 9.24 -3.23
N ILE A 20 2.97 10.24 -3.68
CA ILE A 20 2.16 11.09 -2.79
C ILE A 20 1.10 10.25 -2.07
N ILE A 21 0.35 9.43 -2.81
CA ILE A 21 -0.70 8.57 -2.23
C ILE A 21 -0.09 7.57 -1.25
N GLY A 22 1.02 6.93 -1.61
CA GLY A 22 1.71 5.97 -0.75
C GLY A 22 2.17 6.59 0.56
N ILE A 23 2.76 7.78 0.53
CA ILE A 23 3.21 8.51 1.73
C ILE A 23 2.02 8.89 2.61
N ILE A 24 0.93 9.40 2.04
CA ILE A 24 -0.27 9.78 2.79
C ILE A 24 -0.87 8.55 3.50
N LEU A 25 -1.02 7.43 2.79
CA LEU A 25 -1.57 6.21 3.36
C LEU A 25 -0.69 5.64 4.47
N LEU A 26 0.63 5.67 4.29
CA LEU A 26 1.58 5.22 5.31
C LEU A 26 1.53 6.11 6.55
N ALA A 27 1.45 7.43 6.37
CA ALA A 27 1.34 8.40 7.45
C ALA A 27 0.04 8.23 8.25
N ILE A 28 -1.08 8.01 7.56
CA ILE A 28 -2.37 7.72 8.20
C ILE A 28 -2.27 6.42 9.01
N SER A 29 -1.68 5.36 8.43
CA SER A 29 -1.51 4.07 9.11
C SER A 29 -0.66 4.20 10.38
N TYR A 30 0.45 4.95 10.29
CA TYR A 30 1.32 5.24 11.42
C TYR A 30 0.63 6.04 12.52
N TYR A 31 -0.20 7.02 12.15
CA TYR A 31 -1.00 7.80 13.09
C TYR A 31 -1.98 6.92 13.88
N TYR A 32 -2.68 6.00 13.20
CA TYR A 32 -3.61 5.06 13.85
C TYR A 32 -2.91 4.05 14.76
N ASP A 33 -1.71 3.61 14.39
CA ASP A 33 -0.90 2.69 15.19
C ASP A 33 -0.47 3.32 16.53
N ILE A 34 0.03 4.56 16.51
CA ILE A 34 0.36 5.31 17.74
C ILE A 34 -0.86 5.53 18.62
N LYS A 35 -2.02 5.86 18.03
CA LYS A 35 -3.28 6.09 18.76
C LYS A 35 -3.80 4.86 19.49
N THR A 36 -3.52 3.66 18.98
CA THR A 36 -4.10 2.41 19.50
C THR A 36 -3.23 1.79 20.62
N ASN A 37 -1.96 2.19 20.75
CA ASN A 37 -1.05 1.86 21.85
C ASN A 37 -0.97 0.35 22.22
N ASP A 38 -1.17 -0.52 21.23
CA ASP A 38 -1.19 -1.97 21.39
C ASP A 38 0.09 -2.54 20.74
N GLU A 39 1.08 -2.95 21.53
CA GLU A 39 2.47 -3.21 21.08
C GLU A 39 2.61 -4.31 20.01
N GLU A 40 1.63 -5.20 19.91
CA GLU A 40 1.69 -6.34 18.99
C GLU A 40 0.76 -6.21 17.79
N LYS A 41 -0.13 -5.20 17.74
CA LYS A 41 -1.17 -5.13 16.70
C LYS A 41 -1.03 -3.87 15.87
N ILE A 42 -0.90 -4.03 14.55
CA ILE A 42 -1.12 -2.94 13.61
C ILE A 42 -2.62 -3.00 13.24
N CYS A 43 -3.38 -2.05 13.73
CA CYS A 43 -4.83 -1.97 13.52
C CYS A 43 -5.12 -1.06 12.33
N LEU A 44 -5.40 -1.63 11.15
CA LEU A 44 -6.08 -0.89 10.08
C LEU A 44 -7.58 -1.21 10.15
N GLY A 45 -8.36 -0.28 10.71
CA GLY A 45 -9.80 -0.47 10.91
C GLY A 45 -10.12 -1.54 11.95
N ASN A 46 -11.13 -2.40 11.68
CA ASN A 46 -11.63 -3.41 12.63
C ASN A 46 -10.85 -4.75 12.57
N VAL A 47 -9.77 -4.83 11.79
CA VAL A 47 -8.96 -6.05 11.60
C VAL A 47 -7.70 -5.94 12.46
N LYS A 48 -7.58 -6.84 13.44
CA LYS A 48 -6.45 -6.91 14.35
C LYS A 48 -5.37 -7.82 13.76
N CYS A 49 -4.25 -7.26 13.31
CA CYS A 49 -3.13 -8.05 12.77
C CYS A 49 -1.95 -8.01 13.75
N ALA A 50 -1.61 -9.17 14.32
CA ALA A 50 -0.45 -9.32 15.18
C ALA A 50 0.83 -9.25 14.32
N ILE A 51 1.55 -8.14 14.36
CA ILE A 51 2.81 -7.95 13.62
C ILE A 51 3.93 -7.80 14.63
N LYS A 52 4.74 -8.86 14.72
CA LYS A 52 5.84 -8.99 15.68
C LYS A 52 6.91 -7.89 15.54
N ASN A 53 7.11 -7.37 14.32
CA ASN A 53 8.12 -6.35 14.02
C ASN A 53 7.51 -5.15 13.28
N LYS A 54 6.81 -4.27 14.00
CA LYS A 54 6.25 -3.00 13.47
C LYS A 54 7.27 -2.12 12.73
N PRO A 55 8.48 -1.83 13.25
CA PRO A 55 9.43 -0.96 12.54
C PRO A 55 9.91 -1.57 11.21
N ALA A 56 10.08 -2.89 11.15
CA ALA A 56 10.42 -3.57 9.91
C ALA A 56 9.30 -3.41 8.87
N TYR A 57 8.03 -3.57 9.28
CA TYR A 57 6.88 -3.37 8.40
C TYR A 57 6.88 -1.97 7.76
N TYR A 58 7.02 -0.91 8.56
CA TYR A 58 7.05 0.45 8.02
C TYR A 58 8.25 0.69 7.10
N ALA A 59 9.44 0.19 7.46
CA ALA A 59 10.64 0.31 6.63
C ALA A 59 10.46 -0.38 5.26
N PHE A 60 9.90 -1.59 5.23
CA PHE A 60 9.60 -2.30 3.98
C PHE A 60 8.60 -1.53 3.11
N ASN A 61 7.56 -0.93 3.71
CA ASN A 61 6.59 -0.14 2.94
C ASN A 61 7.21 1.12 2.33
N VAL A 62 8.10 1.83 3.07
CA VAL A 62 8.84 2.97 2.51
C VAL A 62 9.72 2.54 1.33
N LEU A 63 10.48 1.44 1.49
CA LEU A 63 11.31 0.89 0.42
C LEU A 63 10.47 0.51 -0.79
N PHE A 64 9.33 -0.15 -0.57
CA PHE A 64 8.41 -0.54 -1.63
C PHE A 64 7.89 0.69 -2.40
N ILE A 65 7.46 1.73 -1.69
CA ILE A 65 6.97 2.96 -2.31
C ILE A 65 8.04 3.60 -3.19
N LEU A 66 9.29 3.69 -2.69
CA LEU A 66 10.41 4.27 -3.43
C LEU A 66 10.79 3.46 -4.66
N ILE A 67 10.97 2.14 -4.50
CA ILE A 67 11.33 1.24 -5.60
C ILE A 67 10.26 1.29 -6.70
N TRP A 68 8.99 1.29 -6.32
CA TRP A 68 7.88 1.31 -7.27
C TRP A 68 7.74 2.67 -7.98
N ALA A 69 7.91 3.78 -7.26
CA ALA A 69 7.94 5.11 -7.85
C ALA A 69 9.08 5.24 -8.88
N LEU A 70 10.26 4.69 -8.58
CA LEU A 70 11.39 4.64 -9.52
C LEU A 70 11.08 3.78 -10.74
N LEU A 71 10.48 2.60 -10.56
CA LEU A 71 10.08 1.73 -11.67
C LEU A 71 9.11 2.44 -12.62
N LEU A 72 8.06 3.06 -12.07
CA LEU A 72 7.11 3.85 -12.84
C LEU A 72 7.78 5.03 -13.57
N ASN A 73 8.74 5.69 -12.93
CA ASN A 73 9.49 6.78 -13.54
C ASN A 73 10.38 6.29 -14.69
N MET A 74 11.06 5.15 -14.53
CA MET A 74 11.88 4.55 -15.58
C MET A 74 11.04 4.21 -16.81
N LEU A 75 9.93 3.46 -16.64
CA LEU A 75 9.04 3.09 -17.75
C LEU A 75 8.54 4.32 -18.53
N CYS A 76 8.26 5.38 -17.80
CA CYS A 76 7.76 6.61 -18.40
C CYS A 76 8.85 7.33 -19.22
N ARG A 77 10.11 7.34 -18.74
CA ARG A 77 11.27 7.87 -19.49
C ARG A 77 11.59 7.06 -20.76
N TYR A 78 11.26 5.78 -20.79
CA TYR A 78 11.35 4.94 -22.00
C TYR A 78 10.20 5.20 -23.00
N GLY A 79 9.27 6.10 -22.70
CA GLY A 79 8.13 6.44 -23.57
C GLY A 79 6.89 5.56 -23.36
N TRP A 80 6.91 4.66 -22.38
CA TRP A 80 5.85 3.68 -22.15
C TRP A 80 4.79 4.22 -21.17
N ILE A 81 4.27 5.41 -21.44
CA ILE A 81 3.33 6.13 -20.57
C ILE A 81 2.05 5.31 -20.32
N LYS A 82 1.53 4.64 -21.36
CA LYS A 82 0.33 3.79 -21.24
C LYS A 82 0.58 2.58 -20.34
N THR A 83 1.74 1.95 -20.47
CA THR A 83 2.13 0.78 -19.65
C THR A 83 2.37 1.17 -18.19
N ALA A 84 2.95 2.35 -17.95
CA ALA A 84 3.13 2.88 -16.60
C ALA A 84 1.78 3.08 -15.87
N TRP A 85 0.73 3.49 -16.57
CA TRP A 85 -0.64 3.57 -16.02
C TRP A 85 -1.23 2.20 -15.65
N VAL A 86 -0.99 1.18 -16.47
CA VAL A 86 -1.45 -0.19 -16.16
C VAL A 86 -0.72 -0.76 -14.94
N ILE A 87 0.60 -0.57 -14.87
CA ILE A 87 1.42 -1.02 -13.73
C ILE A 87 1.09 -0.24 -12.46
N PHE A 88 0.71 1.04 -12.57
CA PHE A 88 0.20 1.80 -11.43
C PHE A 88 -1.09 1.19 -10.86
N ILE A 89 -2.00 0.69 -11.71
CA ILE A 89 -3.28 0.10 -11.30
C ILE A 89 -3.12 -1.31 -10.72
N PHE A 90 -2.09 -2.06 -11.16
CA PHE A 90 -1.83 -3.44 -10.74
C PHE A 90 -1.87 -3.70 -9.22
N PRO A 91 -1.17 -2.93 -8.35
CA PRO A 91 -1.22 -3.15 -6.90
C PRO A 91 -2.62 -2.98 -6.29
N TYR A 92 -3.43 -2.06 -6.83
CA TYR A 92 -4.80 -1.84 -6.35
C TYR A 92 -5.73 -3.00 -6.73
N VAL A 93 -5.57 -3.56 -7.94
CA VAL A 93 -6.35 -4.72 -8.39
C VAL A 93 -6.01 -5.96 -7.54
N LEU A 94 -4.73 -6.20 -7.25
CA LEU A 94 -4.31 -7.28 -6.36
C LEU A 94 -4.92 -7.14 -4.96
N MET A 95 -4.93 -5.93 -4.39
CA MET A 95 -5.54 -5.68 -3.09
C MET A 95 -7.05 -5.96 -3.10
N LEU A 96 -7.75 -5.60 -4.18
CA LEU A 96 -9.19 -5.85 -4.36
C LEU A 96 -9.48 -7.36 -4.41
N ILE A 97 -8.68 -8.12 -5.16
CA ILE A 97 -8.80 -9.58 -5.24
C ILE A 97 -8.54 -10.22 -3.88
N ALA A 98 -7.47 -9.82 -3.19
CA ALA A 98 -7.14 -10.32 -1.85
C ALA A 98 -8.28 -10.05 -0.85
N PHE A 99 -8.86 -8.85 -0.88
CA PHE A 99 -9.99 -8.50 -0.02
C PHE A 99 -11.22 -9.36 -0.31
N ILE A 100 -11.57 -9.61 -1.58
CA ILE A 100 -12.69 -10.48 -1.97
C ILE A 100 -12.46 -11.91 -1.44
N ILE A 101 -11.25 -12.43 -1.57
CA ILE A 101 -10.89 -13.78 -1.10
C ILE A 101 -11.03 -13.87 0.42
N ILE A 102 -10.48 -12.90 1.17
CA ILE A 102 -10.59 -12.86 2.64
C ILE A 102 -12.06 -12.71 3.06
N ALA A 103 -12.82 -11.81 2.43
CA ALA A 103 -14.23 -11.63 2.73
C ALA A 103 -15.04 -12.91 2.51
N ARG A 104 -14.77 -13.66 1.43
CA ARG A 104 -15.41 -14.96 1.18
C ARG A 104 -15.04 -16.00 2.23
N MET A 105 -13.79 -16.04 2.67
CA MET A 105 -13.38 -16.92 3.77
C MET A 105 -14.08 -16.57 5.08
N VAL A 106 -14.15 -15.29 5.45
CA VAL A 106 -14.82 -14.83 6.69
C VAL A 106 -16.32 -15.13 6.66
N VAL A 107 -17.00 -14.88 5.53
CA VAL A 107 -18.42 -15.23 5.37
C VAL A 107 -18.64 -16.74 5.40
N GLY A 108 -17.70 -17.53 4.86
CA GLY A 108 -17.72 -18.99 4.97
C GLY A 108 -17.67 -19.45 6.43
N ILE A 109 -16.72 -18.94 7.22
CA ILE A 109 -16.57 -19.25 8.64
C ILE A 109 -17.80 -18.81 9.44
N ALA A 110 -18.36 -17.62 9.14
CA ALA A 110 -19.55 -17.10 9.81
C ALA A 110 -20.81 -17.95 9.51
N LYS A 111 -20.92 -18.52 8.31
CA LYS A 111 -21.99 -19.48 7.98
C LYS A 111 -21.80 -20.81 8.70
N THR A 112 -20.56 -21.30 8.85
CA THR A 112 -20.28 -22.52 9.60
C THR A 112 -20.62 -22.38 11.09
N GLN A 113 -20.34 -21.22 11.72
CA GLN A 113 -20.70 -20.98 13.14
C GLN A 113 -22.22 -20.87 13.36
N ASN A 114 -22.98 -20.30 12.41
CA ASN A 114 -24.45 -20.21 12.51
C ASN A 114 -25.19 -21.49 12.07
N GLY A 115 -24.49 -22.46 11.47
CA GLY A 115 -25.05 -23.72 10.99
C GLY A 115 -24.90 -24.90 11.96
N VAL A 116 -24.18 -24.73 13.07
CA VAL A 116 -24.10 -25.71 14.16
C VAL A 116 -25.09 -25.28 15.23
N LYS A 117 -26.34 -25.75 15.09
CA LYS A 117 -27.21 -26.00 16.24
C LYS A 117 -26.86 -27.37 16.81
#